data_AF-A0A257ZCQ1-F1
#
_entry.id   AF-A0A257ZCQ1-F1
#
_cell.length_a   1.000
_cell.length_b   1.000
_cell.length_c   1.000
_cell.angle_alpha   90.00
_cell.angle_beta   90.00
_cell.angle_gamma   90.00
#
_symmetry.space_group_name_H-M   'P 1'
#
loop_
_entity.id
_entity.type
_entity.pdbx_description
1 polymer ?
#
loop_
_entity_poly.entity_id
_entity_poly.type
_entity_poly.pdbx_seq_one_letter_code
_entity_poly.pdbx_strand_id
1 'polypeptide(L)'
;MLQPFACQPDRSKGRLWPERLSSFRSPFQRDRDRIIHSSAFRRLKHKTQVFVEHEGDYYRTRLTHTIEVAQVARTIAGVLGLNTDLAEAVA
;
A
#
# COMPACT_ATOMS: atom_id res chain seq x y z
N MET A 1 20.23 2.23 1.10
CA MET A 1 20.29 2.07 -0.37
C MET A 1 19.50 0.83 -0.73
N LEU A 2 18.72 0.85 -1.82
CA LEU A 2 17.96 -0.34 -2.24
C LEU A 2 18.90 -1.41 -2.79
N GLN A 3 18.55 -2.69 -2.62
CA GLN A 3 19.30 -3.80 -3.19
C GLN A 3 19.25 -3.78 -4.73
N PRO A 4 20.25 -4.36 -5.44
CA PRO A 4 20.29 -4.36 -6.91
C PRO A 4 19.06 -5.01 -7.56
N PHE A 5 18.45 -5.99 -6.88
CA PHE A 5 17.25 -6.69 -7.32
C PHE A 5 15.94 -6.00 -6.93
N ALA A 6 15.98 -4.89 -6.18
CA ALA A 6 14.78 -4.16 -5.78
C ALA A 6 14.23 -3.33 -6.95
N CYS A 7 12.90 -3.18 -7.01
CA CYS A 7 12.25 -2.27 -7.95
C CYS A 7 12.63 -0.82 -7.66
N GLN A 8 13.29 -0.17 -8.62
CA GLN A 8 13.70 1.23 -8.52
C GLN A 8 12.64 2.16 -9.13
N PRO A 9 12.19 3.22 -8.44
CA PRO A 9 11.11 4.09 -8.94
C PRO A 9 11.44 4.84 -10.24
N ASP A 10 12.70 5.22 -10.43
CA ASP A 10 13.25 5.87 -11.63
C ASP A 10 13.24 4.95 -12.86
N ARG A 11 13.27 3.62 -12.64
CA ARG A 11 13.15 2.60 -13.69
C ARG A 11 11.72 2.11 -13.91
N SER A 12 10.72 2.82 -13.37
CA SER A 12 9.32 2.51 -13.61
C SER A 12 8.99 2.57 -15.09
N LYS A 13 8.13 1.66 -15.57
CA LYS A 13 7.59 1.70 -16.94
C LYS A 13 6.63 2.87 -17.18
N GLY A 14 6.35 3.67 -16.15
CA GLY A 14 5.44 4.79 -16.22
C GLY A 14 3.98 4.35 -16.11
N ARG A 15 3.07 5.16 -16.66
CA ARG A 15 1.62 4.97 -16.55
C ARG A 15 0.99 4.91 -17.93
N LEU A 16 -0.17 4.26 -18.00
CA LEU A 16 -0.96 4.18 -19.23
C LEU A 16 -1.31 5.57 -19.79
N TRP A 17 -1.67 6.50 -18.91
CA TRP A 17 -1.96 7.88 -19.28
C TRP A 17 -0.79 8.79 -18.89
N PRO A 18 -0.27 9.61 -19.81
CA PRO A 18 0.80 10.55 -19.51
C PRO A 18 0.39 11.51 -18.39
N GLU A 19 1.29 11.70 -17.42
CA GLU A 19 1.10 12.66 -16.35
C GLU A 19 2.42 13.34 -16.02
N ARG A 20 2.33 14.56 -15.50
CA ARG A 20 3.51 15.27 -15.00
C ARG A 20 4.07 14.54 -13.77
N LEU A 21 5.36 14.24 -13.78
CA LEU A 21 6.07 13.67 -12.63
C LEU A 21 6.06 14.65 -11.45
N SER A 22 5.97 14.12 -10.23
CA SER A 22 6.08 14.92 -9.02
C SER A 22 7.54 15.27 -8.75
N SER A 23 7.80 16.47 -8.25
CA SER A 23 9.16 16.91 -7.88
C SER A 23 9.65 16.35 -6.54
N PHE A 24 8.73 15.85 -5.69
CA PHE A 24 9.04 15.44 -4.31
C PHE A 24 8.48 14.06 -3.93
N ARG A 25 7.67 13.44 -4.79
CA ARG A 25 7.16 12.06 -4.60
C ARG A 25 7.66 11.15 -5.71
N SER A 26 8.10 9.96 -5.33
CA SER A 26 8.34 8.88 -6.28
C SER A 26 7.01 8.43 -6.92
N PRO A 27 7.05 7.77 -8.10
CA PRO A 27 5.86 7.17 -8.71
C PRO A 27 5.07 6.28 -7.74
N PHE A 28 5.75 5.47 -6.91
CA PHE A 28 5.13 4.55 -5.96
C PHE A 28 4.52 5.26 -4.75
N GLN A 29 5.15 6.33 -4.26
CA GLN A 29 4.54 7.19 -3.23
C GLN A 29 3.24 7.83 -3.73
N ARG A 30 3.24 8.29 -4.98
CA ARG A 30 2.04 8.84 -5.61
C ARG A 30 0.93 7.78 -5.77
N ASP A 31 1.30 6.53 -6.05
CA ASP A 31 0.35 5.41 -6.13
C ASP A 31 -0.30 5.12 -4.80
N ARG A 32 0.51 4.96 -3.74
CA ARG A 32 0.02 4.79 -2.38
C ARG A 32 -0.98 5.89 -2.01
N ASP A 33 -0.62 7.16 -2.24
CA ASP A 33 -1.49 8.27 -1.88
C ASP A 33 -2.86 8.20 -2.61
N ARG A 34 -2.85 7.83 -3.90
CA ARG A 34 -4.09 7.64 -4.68
C ARG A 34 -4.94 6.50 -4.16
N ILE A 35 -4.32 5.38 -3.78
CA ILE A 35 -5.00 4.21 -3.22
C ILE A 35 -5.69 4.57 -1.91
N ILE A 36 -4.96 5.20 -0.97
CA ILE A 36 -5.48 5.62 0.34
C ILE A 36 -6.69 6.56 0.22
N HIS A 37 -6.66 7.49 -0.74
CA HIS A 37 -7.75 8.46 -0.94
C HIS A 37 -8.90 7.93 -1.80
N SER A 38 -8.80 6.71 -2.33
CA SER A 38 -9.83 6.12 -3.18
C SER A 38 -11.13 5.84 -2.40
N SER A 39 -12.27 5.88 -3.10
CA SER A 39 -13.55 5.47 -2.53
C SER A 39 -13.57 3.98 -2.14
N ALA A 40 -12.86 3.14 -2.89
CA ALA A 40 -12.73 1.71 -2.62
C ALA A 40 -12.02 1.45 -1.28
N PHE A 41 -10.89 2.12 -1.02
CA PHE A 41 -10.14 1.99 0.23
C PHE A 41 -10.98 2.46 1.43
N ARG A 42 -11.69 3.59 1.30
CA ARG A 42 -12.61 4.08 2.34
C ARG A 42 -13.72 3.07 2.69
N ARG A 43 -14.24 2.34 1.70
CA ARG A 43 -15.27 1.31 1.95
C ARG A 43 -14.76 0.12 2.75
N LEU A 44 -13.44 -0.14 2.79
CA LEU A 44 -12.87 -1.24 3.58
C LEU A 44 -13.15 -1.09 5.08
N LYS A 45 -13.36 0.14 5.57
CA LYS A 45 -13.76 0.42 6.95
C LYS A 45 -15.06 -0.30 7.34
N HIS A 46 -15.96 -0.52 6.38
CA HIS A 46 -17.28 -1.10 6.61
C HIS A 46 -17.40 -2.51 6.00
N LYS A 47 -16.28 -3.16 5.69
CA LYS A 47 -16.25 -4.56 5.23
C LYS A 47 -15.61 -5.40 6.32
N THR A 48 -16.32 -6.40 6.82
CA THR A 48 -15.77 -7.33 7.80
C THR A 48 -14.72 -8.24 7.16
N GLN A 49 -13.73 -8.63 7.97
CA GLN A 49 -12.78 -9.69 7.63
C GLN A 49 -13.23 -10.96 8.35
N VAL A 50 -13.76 -11.92 7.60
CA VAL A 50 -14.06 -13.31 8.03
C VAL A 50 -15.19 -13.52 9.06
N PHE A 51 -15.57 -12.54 9.89
CA PHE A 51 -16.66 -12.71 10.87
C PHE A 51 -17.90 -11.83 10.60
N VAL A 52 -19.07 -12.35 11.02
CA VAL A 52 -20.36 -11.62 11.07
C VAL A 52 -20.38 -10.82 12.38
N GLU A 53 -20.89 -9.58 12.32
CA GLU A 53 -20.72 -8.50 13.31
C GLU A 53 -21.44 -8.70 14.67
N HIS A 54 -21.60 -9.93 15.21
CA HIS A 54 -22.57 -10.21 16.30
C HIS A 54 -22.09 -11.03 17.53
N GLU A 55 -20.79 -11.28 17.74
CA GLU A 55 -20.26 -12.11 18.87
C GLU A 55 -18.92 -11.60 19.52
N GLY A 56 -18.65 -10.30 19.63
CA GLY A 56 -17.49 -9.82 20.44
C GLY A 56 -16.85 -8.47 20.07
N ASP A 57 -16.21 -7.82 21.04
CA ASP A 57 -15.79 -6.41 21.01
C ASP A 57 -14.58 -6.08 20.09
N TYR A 58 -14.06 -7.03 19.30
CA TYR A 58 -12.81 -6.85 18.52
C TYR A 58 -12.88 -7.37 17.08
N TYR A 59 -13.92 -7.02 16.33
CA TYR A 59 -13.98 -7.38 14.91
C TYR A 59 -12.99 -6.60 14.05
N ARG A 60 -12.15 -7.34 13.32
CA ARG A 60 -11.33 -6.74 12.28
C ARG A 60 -12.17 -6.41 11.06
N THR A 61 -11.98 -5.19 10.57
CA THR A 61 -12.44 -4.77 9.25
C THR A 61 -11.36 -5.12 8.23
N ARG A 62 -11.72 -5.13 6.95
CA ARG A 62 -10.73 -5.22 5.87
C ARG A 62 -9.75 -4.05 5.92
N LEU A 63 -10.17 -2.88 6.40
CA LEU A 63 -9.28 -1.73 6.55
C LEU A 63 -8.20 -1.98 7.60
N THR A 64 -8.58 -2.44 8.80
CA THR A 64 -7.61 -2.75 9.86
C THR A 64 -6.64 -3.85 9.42
N HIS A 65 -7.16 -4.87 8.73
CA HIS A 65 -6.32 -5.92 8.17
C HIS A 65 -5.33 -5.38 7.12
N THR A 66 -5.79 -4.56 6.17
CA THR A 66 -4.91 -3.94 5.16
C THR A 66 -3.82 -3.09 5.80
N ILE A 67 -4.12 -2.33 6.86
CA ILE A 67 -3.12 -1.53 7.59
C ILE A 67 -2.04 -2.45 8.22
N GLU A 68 -2.44 -3.57 8.81
CA GLU A 68 -1.51 -4.54 9.40
C GLU A 68 -0.65 -5.23 8.33
N VAL A 69 -1.24 -5.66 7.21
CA VAL A 69 -0.50 -6.24 6.09
C VAL A 69 0.51 -5.23 5.53
N ALA A 70 0.11 -3.96 5.35
CA ALA A 70 1.01 -2.91 4.89
C ALA A 70 2.19 -2.69 5.86
N GLN A 71 1.95 -2.69 7.17
CA GLN A 71 3.00 -2.58 8.18
C GLN A 71 4.00 -3.75 8.10
N VAL A 72 3.49 -4.99 8.02
CA VAL A 72 4.32 -6.20 7.91
C VAL A 72 5.12 -6.18 6.60
N ALA A 73 4.48 -5.87 5.48
CA ALA A 73 5.12 -5.78 4.17
C ALA A 73 6.24 -4.74 4.15
N ARG A 74 6.01 -3.55 4.72
CA ARG A 74 7.05 -2.51 4.87
C ARG A 74 8.23 -2.98 5.70
N THR A 75 7.97 -3.70 6.80
CA THR A 75 9.03 -4.22 7.68
C THR A 75 9.90 -5.23 6.94
N ILE A 76 9.28 -6.21 6.27
CA ILE A 76 9.99 -7.22 5.47
C ILE A 76 10.77 -6.54 4.34
N ALA A 77 10.14 -5.63 3.60
CA ALA A 77 10.79 -4.90 2.52
C ALA A 77 11.99 -4.07 3.02
N GLY A 78 11.85 -3.38 4.15
CA GLY A 78 12.93 -2.61 4.77
C GLY A 78 14.13 -3.48 5.15
N VAL A 79 13.90 -4.62 5.82
CA VAL A 79 14.96 -5.57 6.22
C VAL A 79 15.69 -6.15 5.00
N LEU A 80 14.96 -6.44 3.93
CA LEU A 80 15.54 -6.97 2.69
C LEU A 80 16.12 -5.89 1.75
N GLY A 81 16.05 -4.61 2.13
CA GLY A 81 16.47 -3.50 1.28
C GLY A 81 15.67 -3.36 -0.02
N LEU A 82 14.40 -3.78 0.00
CA LEU A 82 13.43 -3.62 -1.08
C LEU A 82 12.71 -2.26 -1.00
N ASN A 83 11.94 -1.93 -2.03
CA ASN A 83 11.20 -0.68 -2.09
C ASN A 83 9.96 -0.71 -1.18
N THR A 84 10.01 0.01 -0.06
CA THR A 84 8.93 0.03 0.94
C THR A 84 7.67 0.74 0.46
N ASP A 85 7.79 1.79 -0.37
CA ASP A 85 6.64 2.51 -0.90
C ASP A 85 5.85 1.64 -1.90
N LEU A 86 6.55 0.85 -2.72
CA LEU A 86 5.91 -0.11 -3.62
C LEU A 86 5.26 -1.26 -2.84
N ALA A 87 5.94 -1.80 -1.83
CA ALA A 87 5.40 -2.86 -0.99
C ALA A 87 4.11 -2.42 -0.28
N GLU A 88 4.10 -1.21 0.26
CA GLU A 88 2.92 -0.61 0.90
C GLU A 88 1.79 -0.32 -0.08
N ALA A 89 2.10 0.13 -1.31
CA ALA A 89 1.08 0.40 -2.31
C ALA A 89 0.35 -0.87 -2.80
N VAL A 90 0.99 -2.04 -2.70
CA VAL A 90 0.41 -3.33 -3.13
C VAL A 90 -0.36 -4.05 -2.02
N ALA A 91 0.00 -3.81 -0.76
CA ALA A 91 -0.59 -4.43 0.43
C ALA A 91 -2.05 -4.01 0.68
#